data_AF-A0A7K3ZRH0-F1
#
_entry.id   AF-A0A7K3ZRH0-F1
#
_cell.length_a   1.000
_cell.length_b   1.000
_cell.length_c   1.000
_cell.angle_alpha   90.00
_cell.angle_beta   90.00
_cell.angle_gamma   90.00
#
_symmetry.space_group_name_H-M   'P 1'
#
loop_
_entity.id
_entity.type
_entity.pdbx_description
1 polymer ?
#
loop_
_entity_poly.entity_id
_entity_poly.type
_entity_poly.pdbx_seq_one_letter_code
_entity_poly.pdbx_strand_id
1 'polypeptide(L)'
;MSSNRKTFALILTLIITMSCLTLLSDKPVNAQTTPKPSAPEFTVKFAYAEHLYENNKTYRTIEFLIKNQPIDRNLLLFDIRVKKANTTDNWQVFREFSAANYMGSNQTEYDMLLALNLTKIVFAEGSPGIFYYPQKNYMHFDSGDLRVQIKAVVAKYVFPAPDNPYAGYYDIKAESDWSNTQTITVPERTTASPSPTAPIPTINTGPHMPEAEPFPTIPVAAAIAIIGIGLLVYYKKRQRSKNL
;
A
#
# COMPACT_ATOMS: atom_id res chain seq x y z
N MET A 1 52.73 -47.89 -35.07
CA MET A 1 51.78 -47.82 -33.93
C MET A 1 51.76 -46.49 -33.16
N SER A 2 52.63 -45.49 -33.42
CA SER A 2 52.65 -44.24 -32.63
C SER A 2 51.77 -43.10 -33.15
N SER A 3 51.28 -43.16 -34.39
CA SER A 3 50.46 -42.09 -35.00
C SER A 3 49.07 -41.99 -34.36
N ASN A 4 48.40 -43.12 -34.14
CA ASN A 4 47.01 -43.14 -33.67
C ASN A 4 46.83 -42.62 -32.24
N ARG A 5 47.85 -42.73 -31.37
CA ARG A 5 47.80 -42.23 -29.98
C ARG A 5 47.79 -40.69 -29.93
N LYS A 6 48.52 -40.04 -30.85
CA LYS A 6 48.57 -38.57 -30.93
C LYS A 6 47.26 -37.99 -31.44
N THR A 7 46.65 -38.63 -32.43
CA THR A 7 45.34 -38.24 -32.97
C THR A 7 44.24 -38.36 -31.92
N PHE A 8 44.23 -39.43 -31.12
CA PHE A 8 43.23 -39.61 -30.07
C PHE A 8 43.34 -38.55 -28.97
N ALA A 9 44.55 -38.20 -28.53
CA ALA A 9 44.76 -37.17 -27.52
C ALA A 9 44.30 -35.78 -28.01
N LEU A 10 44.51 -35.46 -29.30
CA LEU A 10 44.04 -34.20 -29.89
C LEU A 10 42.51 -34.14 -29.96
N ILE A 11 41.86 -35.23 -30.40
CA ILE A 11 40.39 -35.30 -30.48
C ILE A 11 39.78 -35.18 -29.08
N LEU A 12 40.32 -35.88 -28.08
CA LEU A 12 39.83 -35.81 -26.70
C LEU A 12 39.97 -34.40 -26.13
N THR A 13 41.12 -33.75 -26.36
CA THR A 13 41.35 -32.37 -25.92
C THR A 13 40.36 -31.41 -26.58
N LEU A 14 40.11 -31.57 -27.88
CA LEU A 14 39.13 -30.77 -28.61
C LEU A 14 37.71 -30.93 -28.02
N ILE A 15 37.28 -32.17 -27.74
CA ILE A 15 35.97 -32.45 -27.15
C ILE A 15 35.85 -31.80 -25.77
N ILE A 16 36.87 -31.93 -24.92
CA ILE A 16 36.87 -31.32 -23.58
C ILE A 16 36.80 -29.78 -23.70
N THR A 17 37.64 -29.17 -24.54
CA THR A 17 37.64 -27.71 -24.72
C THR A 17 36.31 -27.18 -25.26
N MET A 18 35.69 -27.87 -26.22
CA MET A 18 34.38 -27.50 -26.77
C MET A 18 33.27 -27.67 -25.72
N SER A 19 33.29 -28.74 -24.93
CA SER A 19 32.32 -28.96 -23.85
C SER A 19 32.43 -27.90 -22.74
N CYS A 20 33.66 -27.53 -22.36
CA CYS A 20 33.89 -26.44 -21.41
C CYS A 20 33.42 -25.09 -21.97
N LEU A 21 33.63 -24.83 -23.26
CA LEU A 21 33.21 -23.56 -23.88
C LEU A 21 31.68 -23.46 -23.98
N THR A 22 30.97 -24.57 -24.24
CA THR A 22 29.50 -24.60 -24.19
C THR A 22 28.95 -24.34 -22.79
N LEU A 23 29.58 -24.90 -21.73
CA LEU A 23 29.19 -24.64 -20.34
C LEU A 23 29.45 -23.19 -19.90
N LEU A 24 30.43 -22.52 -20.52
CA LEU A 24 30.71 -21.09 -20.29
C LEU A 24 29.86 -20.16 -21.17
N SER A 25 29.27 -20.68 -22.24
CA SER A 25 28.45 -19.92 -23.21
C SER A 25 26.96 -19.94 -22.88
N ASP A 26 26.53 -20.82 -21.98
CA ASP A 26 25.28 -20.60 -21.28
C ASP A 26 25.42 -19.29 -20.54
N LYS A 27 24.69 -18.26 -21.02
CA LYS A 27 24.49 -17.02 -20.27
C LYS A 27 24.26 -17.46 -18.83
N PRO A 28 25.00 -16.92 -17.83
CA PRO A 28 24.71 -17.24 -16.45
C PRO A 28 23.21 -17.10 -16.34
N VAL A 29 22.51 -18.21 -16.04
CA VAL A 29 21.09 -18.18 -15.74
C VAL A 29 21.06 -17.21 -14.60
N ASN A 30 20.74 -15.96 -14.94
CA ASN A 30 20.84 -14.84 -14.05
C ASN A 30 19.85 -15.26 -12.99
N ALA A 31 20.35 -15.75 -11.84
CA ALA A 31 19.53 -16.32 -10.81
C ALA A 31 18.52 -15.23 -10.55
N GLN A 32 17.29 -15.42 -11.05
CA GLN A 32 16.46 -14.29 -11.43
C GLN A 32 16.08 -13.62 -10.14
N THR A 33 16.84 -12.59 -9.78
CA THR A 33 16.72 -11.94 -8.50
C THR A 33 15.34 -11.34 -8.54
N THR A 34 14.46 -11.81 -7.65
CA THR A 34 13.17 -11.17 -7.45
C THR A 34 13.45 -9.68 -7.32
N PRO A 35 12.94 -8.84 -8.24
CA PRO A 35 13.30 -7.43 -8.24
C PRO A 35 13.01 -6.83 -6.86
N LYS A 36 13.99 -6.12 -6.28
CA LYS A 36 13.78 -5.43 -5.01
C LYS A 36 12.64 -4.43 -5.21
N PRO A 37 11.56 -4.47 -4.41
CA PRO A 37 10.48 -3.50 -4.52
C PRO A 37 11.01 -2.10 -4.17
N SER A 38 10.42 -1.07 -4.77
CA SER A 38 10.70 0.33 -4.43
C SER A 38 10.12 0.68 -3.05
N ALA A 39 10.67 1.71 -2.43
CA ALA A 39 10.07 2.27 -1.21
C ALA A 39 8.64 2.76 -1.53
N PRO A 40 7.62 2.41 -0.71
CA PRO A 40 6.25 2.76 -1.04
C PRO A 40 5.98 4.26 -1.01
N GLU A 41 5.34 4.76 -2.05
CA GLU A 41 4.67 6.06 -2.00
C GLU A 41 3.28 5.85 -1.42
N PHE A 42 2.92 6.61 -0.39
CA PHE A 42 1.64 6.46 0.27
C PHE A 42 1.00 7.80 0.61
N THR A 43 -0.27 7.78 0.93
CA THR A 43 -0.98 8.86 1.60
C THR A 43 -1.69 8.23 2.78
N VAL A 44 -1.61 8.89 3.93
CA VAL A 44 -2.29 8.44 5.14
C VAL A 44 -3.32 9.49 5.53
N LYS A 45 -4.52 9.04 5.87
CA LYS A 45 -5.58 9.91 6.39
C LYS A 45 -6.20 9.29 7.62
N PHE A 46 -6.56 10.16 8.55
CA PHE A 46 -7.42 9.79 9.66
C PHE A 46 -8.86 9.66 9.12
N ALA A 47 -9.53 8.58 9.47
CA ALA A 47 -10.94 8.37 9.15
C ALA A 47 -11.71 8.08 10.45
N TYR A 48 -12.85 8.75 10.61
CA TYR A 48 -13.83 8.34 11.60
C TYR A 48 -14.65 7.22 10.98
N ALA A 49 -14.35 5.98 11.35
CA ALA A 49 -15.28 4.90 11.09
C ALA A 49 -16.23 4.80 12.28
N GLU A 50 -17.47 5.24 12.10
CA GLU A 50 -18.59 4.85 12.98
C GLU A 50 -18.97 3.38 12.72
N HIS A 51 -18.00 2.47 12.79
CA HIS A 51 -18.32 1.07 12.90
C HIS A 51 -18.67 0.80 14.37
N LEU A 52 -19.98 0.82 14.65
CA LEU A 52 -20.53 0.23 15.85
C LEU A 52 -20.22 -1.27 15.81
N TYR A 53 -19.11 -1.67 16.41
CA TYR A 53 -18.90 -3.07 16.74
C TYR A 53 -19.75 -3.45 17.95
N GLU A 54 -19.98 -4.75 18.16
CA GLU A 54 -20.58 -5.31 19.37
C GLU A 54 -20.13 -4.52 20.61
N ASN A 55 -21.10 -3.99 21.37
CA ASN A 55 -20.96 -3.13 22.55
C ASN A 55 -20.87 -1.61 22.32
N ASN A 56 -21.35 -1.06 21.20
CA ASN A 56 -21.44 0.40 20.97
C ASN A 56 -20.11 1.15 21.15
N LYS A 57 -18.97 0.47 20.92
CA LYS A 57 -17.66 1.11 20.97
C LYS A 57 -17.36 1.73 19.61
N THR A 58 -17.07 3.03 19.58
CA THR A 58 -16.55 3.72 18.41
C THR A 58 -15.04 3.54 18.35
N TYR A 59 -14.52 3.15 17.18
CA TYR A 59 -13.09 2.97 16.94
C TYR A 59 -12.62 4.07 16.00
N ARG A 60 -11.50 4.71 16.32
CA ARG A 60 -10.83 5.62 15.39
C ARG A 60 -10.07 4.81 14.35
N THR A 61 -10.10 5.20 13.08
CA THR A 61 -9.39 4.47 12.03
C THR A 61 -8.35 5.31 11.31
N ILE A 62 -7.27 4.65 10.90
CA ILE A 62 -6.24 5.23 10.02
C ILE A 62 -6.29 4.47 8.71
N GLU A 63 -6.49 5.19 7.61
CA GLU A 63 -6.49 4.63 6.27
C GLU A 63 -5.20 4.96 5.55
N PHE A 64 -4.52 3.93 5.04
CA PHE A 64 -3.35 4.05 4.18
C PHE A 64 -3.76 3.82 2.74
N LEU A 65 -3.35 4.72 1.86
CA LEU A 65 -3.46 4.59 0.41
C LEU A 65 -2.07 4.46 -0.19
N ILE A 66 -1.69 3.27 -0.62
CA ILE A 66 -0.35 2.96 -1.12
C ILE A 66 -0.36 2.89 -2.65
N LYS A 67 0.61 3.53 -3.30
CA LYS A 67 0.72 3.66 -4.77
C LYS A 67 1.97 2.95 -5.30
N ASN A 68 1.97 2.75 -6.63
CA ASN A 68 3.16 2.40 -7.41
C ASN A 68 3.85 1.11 -6.96
N GLN A 69 3.09 0.13 -6.47
CA GLN A 69 3.65 -1.16 -6.09
C GLN A 69 3.51 -2.17 -7.24
N PRO A 70 4.54 -2.99 -7.52
CA PRO A 70 4.40 -4.07 -8.49
C PRO A 70 3.46 -5.14 -7.91
N ILE A 71 2.28 -5.30 -8.51
CA ILE A 71 1.38 -6.42 -8.23
C ILE A 71 1.82 -7.58 -9.12
N ASP A 72 2.77 -8.38 -8.62
CA ASP A 72 3.16 -9.67 -9.24
C ASP A 72 2.34 -10.82 -8.64
N ARG A 73 2.46 -12.04 -9.18
CA ARG A 73 1.86 -13.28 -8.64
C ARG A 73 2.35 -13.65 -7.24
N ASN A 74 3.41 -13.02 -6.76
CA ASN A 74 3.87 -13.15 -5.38
C ASN A 74 2.98 -12.33 -4.44
N LEU A 75 2.92 -12.73 -3.17
CA LEU A 75 2.13 -12.01 -2.18
C LEU A 75 2.84 -10.71 -1.81
N LEU A 76 2.25 -9.58 -2.17
CA LEU A 76 2.68 -8.28 -1.71
C LEU A 76 2.10 -8.01 -0.32
N LEU A 77 2.99 -7.92 0.66
CA LEU A 77 2.72 -7.59 2.05
C LEU A 77 3.26 -6.19 2.35
N PHE A 78 2.73 -5.58 3.42
CA PHE A 78 3.22 -4.32 3.93
C PHE A 78 3.56 -4.45 5.41
N ASP A 79 4.72 -3.93 5.79
CA ASP A 79 5.05 -3.64 7.18
C ASP A 79 4.81 -2.15 7.42
N ILE A 80 4.13 -1.82 8.51
CA ILE A 80 3.80 -0.45 8.88
C ILE A 80 4.44 -0.19 10.22
N ARG A 81 5.14 0.93 10.36
CA ARG A 81 5.65 1.37 11.66
C ARG A 81 5.16 2.75 12.01
N VAL A 82 4.85 2.93 13.29
CA VAL A 82 4.38 4.20 13.83
C VAL A 82 5.15 4.60 15.07
N LYS A 83 5.20 5.90 15.34
CA LYS A 83 5.61 6.44 16.64
C LYS A 83 5.01 7.83 16.86
N LYS A 84 4.91 8.28 18.10
CA LYS A 84 4.43 9.62 18.42
C LYS A 84 5.47 10.67 18.03
N ALA A 85 5.06 11.74 17.33
CA ALA A 85 5.96 12.64 16.61
C ALA A 85 6.97 13.37 17.50
N ASN A 86 6.63 13.59 18.77
CA ASN A 86 7.41 14.39 19.72
C ASN A 86 7.87 13.57 20.94
N THR A 87 8.06 12.27 20.75
CA THR A 87 8.55 11.37 21.80
C THR A 87 9.86 10.74 21.40
N THR A 88 10.62 10.29 22.40
CA THR A 88 11.77 9.40 22.22
C THR A 88 11.33 7.94 22.05
N ASP A 89 10.03 7.70 21.86
CA ASP A 89 9.47 6.35 21.78
C ASP A 89 10.05 5.61 20.57
N ASN A 90 10.24 4.30 20.79
CA ASN A 90 10.65 3.40 19.73
C ASN A 90 9.52 3.25 18.71
N TRP A 91 9.90 3.00 17.46
CA TRP A 91 8.95 2.62 16.43
C TRP A 91 8.24 1.32 16.81
N GLN A 92 6.91 1.37 16.87
CA GLN A 92 6.08 0.17 16.94
C GLN A 92 5.90 -0.36 15.51
N VAL A 93 6.31 -1.61 15.27
CA VAL A 93 6.27 -2.24 13.95
C VAL A 93 5.13 -3.26 13.90
N PHE A 94 4.26 -3.09 12.92
CA PHE A 94 3.15 -3.97 12.61
C PHE A 94 3.49 -4.66 11.29
N ARG A 95 3.56 -6.00 11.30
CA ARG A 95 4.05 -6.77 10.17
C ARG A 95 2.94 -7.47 9.39
N GLU A 96 3.26 -7.84 8.16
CA GLU A 96 2.52 -8.82 7.35
C GLU A 96 1.08 -8.41 6.98
N PHE A 97 0.86 -7.14 6.65
CA PHE A 97 -0.43 -6.71 6.10
C PHE A 97 -0.52 -7.09 4.63
N SER A 98 -1.32 -8.11 4.33
CA SER A 98 -1.65 -8.45 2.96
C SER A 98 -2.70 -7.50 2.41
N ALA A 99 -2.44 -6.93 1.22
CA ALA A 99 -3.47 -6.26 0.43
C ALA A 99 -4.67 -7.18 0.14
N ALA A 100 -4.43 -8.49 0.06
CA ALA A 100 -5.45 -9.49 -0.23
C ALA A 100 -6.31 -9.88 0.98
N ASN A 101 -5.96 -9.52 2.22
CA ASN A 101 -6.75 -9.91 3.40
C ASN A 101 -7.93 -8.98 3.70
N TYR A 102 -8.07 -7.87 2.96
CA TYR A 102 -9.23 -6.97 3.04
C TYR A 102 -10.32 -7.35 2.00
N MET A 103 -10.55 -8.65 1.79
CA MET A 103 -11.60 -9.21 0.93
C MET A 103 -12.98 -9.15 1.61
N GLY A 104 -13.43 -7.94 1.97
CA GLY A 104 -14.80 -7.71 2.43
C GLY A 104 -15.75 -7.56 1.24
N SER A 105 -16.59 -8.57 1.00
CA SER A 105 -17.87 -8.66 0.24
C SER A 105 -18.12 -7.92 -1.10
N ASN A 106 -17.37 -6.89 -1.51
CA ASN A 106 -17.64 -6.08 -2.71
C ASN A 106 -16.46 -6.12 -3.70
N GLN A 107 -16.50 -7.11 -4.60
CA GLN A 107 -15.56 -7.29 -5.72
C GLN A 107 -15.26 -6.00 -6.50
N THR A 108 -16.24 -5.10 -6.62
CA THR A 108 -16.14 -3.85 -7.39
C THR A 108 -15.14 -2.85 -6.82
N GLU A 109 -15.03 -2.72 -5.48
CA GLU A 109 -14.05 -1.81 -4.87
C GLU A 109 -12.62 -2.31 -5.11
N TYR A 110 -12.45 -3.64 -5.09
CA TYR A 110 -11.18 -4.29 -5.37
C TYR A 110 -10.75 -4.12 -6.84
N ASP A 111 -11.63 -4.35 -7.80
CA ASP A 111 -11.33 -4.18 -9.22
C ASP A 111 -10.93 -2.73 -9.54
N MET A 112 -11.56 -1.74 -8.87
CA MET A 112 -11.17 -0.33 -8.97
C MET A 112 -9.79 -0.06 -8.36
N LEU A 113 -9.50 -0.59 -7.16
CA LEU A 113 -8.22 -0.38 -6.48
C LEU A 113 -7.07 -1.05 -7.25
N LEU A 114 -7.27 -2.26 -7.78
CA LEU A 114 -6.34 -2.92 -8.69
C LEU A 114 -6.09 -2.11 -9.96
N ALA A 115 -7.16 -1.61 -10.61
CA ALA A 115 -7.04 -0.79 -11.81
C ALA A 115 -6.24 0.50 -11.56
N LEU A 116 -6.26 1.01 -10.33
CA LEU A 116 -5.51 2.19 -9.91
C LEU A 116 -4.15 1.87 -9.27
N ASN A 117 -3.80 0.59 -9.14
CA ASN A 117 -2.62 0.12 -8.41
C ASN A 117 -2.54 0.70 -6.98
N LEU A 118 -3.69 0.69 -6.28
CA LEU A 118 -3.88 1.22 -4.94
C LEU A 118 -4.10 0.09 -3.94
N THR A 119 -3.43 0.16 -2.79
CA THR A 119 -3.77 -0.68 -1.63
C THR A 119 -4.35 0.16 -0.51
N LYS A 120 -5.49 -0.27 0.05
CA LYS A 120 -6.13 0.32 1.22
C LYS A 120 -5.89 -0.54 2.45
N ILE A 121 -5.31 0.03 3.52
CA ILE A 121 -5.14 -0.64 4.82
C ILE A 121 -5.84 0.20 5.89
N VAL A 122 -6.67 -0.43 6.72
CA VAL A 122 -7.44 0.24 7.77
C VAL A 122 -7.05 -0.32 9.14
N PHE A 123 -6.61 0.57 10.04
CA PHE A 123 -6.38 0.25 11.45
C PHE A 123 -7.57 0.74 12.26
N ALA A 124 -7.94 0.04 13.32
CA ALA A 124 -8.95 0.47 14.28
C ALA A 124 -8.33 0.58 15.68
N GLU A 125 -8.65 1.64 16.42
CA GLU A 125 -8.18 1.89 17.78
C GLU A 125 -8.99 1.09 18.81
N GLY A 126 -8.42 0.08 19.49
CA GLY A 126 -9.18 -0.79 20.39
C GLY A 126 -8.36 -1.75 21.28
N SER A 127 -9.04 -2.43 22.21
CA SER A 127 -8.45 -3.39 23.17
C SER A 127 -7.99 -4.67 22.43
N PRO A 128 -6.92 -5.37 22.88
CA PRO A 128 -6.48 -6.64 22.30
C PRO A 128 -7.54 -7.72 22.49
N GLY A 129 -8.46 -7.82 21.53
CA GLY A 129 -9.35 -8.97 21.38
C GLY A 129 -8.66 -10.01 20.50
N ILE A 130 -8.52 -11.24 21.01
CA ILE A 130 -8.02 -12.39 20.27
C ILE A 130 -9.06 -12.70 19.19
N PHE A 131 -8.87 -12.19 17.97
CA PHE A 131 -9.66 -12.59 16.81
C PHE A 131 -8.80 -13.41 15.85
N TYR A 132 -9.21 -14.65 15.64
CA TYR A 132 -8.72 -15.52 14.57
C TYR A 132 -9.17 -14.95 13.23
N TYR A 133 -8.22 -14.35 12.52
CA TYR A 133 -8.23 -13.99 11.09
C TYR A 133 -9.35 -13.10 10.52
N PRO A 134 -8.98 -12.05 9.74
CA PRO A 134 -7.67 -11.42 9.67
C PRO A 134 -7.44 -10.61 10.96
N GLN A 135 -6.27 -10.78 11.58
CA GLN A 135 -5.92 -10.10 12.84
C GLN A 135 -6.08 -8.58 12.66
N LYS A 136 -7.10 -8.01 13.31
CA LYS A 136 -7.20 -6.56 13.45
C LYS A 136 -6.06 -6.14 14.38
N ASN A 137 -5.00 -5.63 13.79
CA ASN A 137 -3.91 -5.03 14.56
C ASN A 137 -4.45 -3.75 15.19
N TYR A 138 -4.82 -3.84 16.45
CA TYR A 138 -5.23 -2.68 17.22
C TYR A 138 -3.98 -1.92 17.63
N MET A 139 -3.98 -0.64 17.30
CA MET A 139 -2.96 0.28 17.76
C MET A 139 -3.63 1.21 18.76
N HIS A 140 -3.10 1.24 19.97
CA HIS A 140 -3.55 2.22 20.95
C HIS A 140 -2.71 3.48 20.77
N PHE A 141 -3.35 4.54 20.30
CA PHE A 141 -2.76 5.86 20.24
C PHE A 141 -3.70 6.87 20.87
N ASP A 142 -3.14 7.68 21.77
CA ASP A 142 -3.80 8.90 22.21
C ASP A 142 -3.92 9.89 21.05
N SER A 143 -4.65 10.98 21.30
CA SER A 143 -4.63 12.13 20.40
C SER A 143 -3.22 12.71 20.24
N GLY A 144 -3.03 13.41 19.12
CA GLY A 144 -1.79 14.08 18.76
C GLY A 144 -1.16 13.53 17.49
N ASP A 145 0.07 13.96 17.23
CA ASP A 145 0.76 13.68 15.98
C ASP A 145 1.44 12.31 15.99
N LEU A 146 1.15 11.50 14.99
CA LEU A 146 1.80 10.22 14.71
C LEU A 146 2.67 10.34 13.47
N ARG A 147 3.90 9.82 13.55
CA ARG A 147 4.79 9.60 12.41
C ARG A 147 4.62 8.18 11.92
N VAL A 148 4.49 8.03 10.61
CA VAL A 148 4.24 6.73 9.96
C VAL A 148 5.24 6.48 8.83
N GLN A 149 5.68 5.24 8.71
CA GLN A 149 6.42 4.73 7.55
C GLN A 149 5.89 3.34 7.17
N ILE A 150 6.04 3.01 5.89
CA ILE A 150 5.57 1.76 5.28
C ILE A 150 6.74 1.13 4.54
N LYS A 151 6.82 -0.19 4.60
CA LYS A 151 7.74 -1.00 3.81
C LYS A 151 6.93 -2.01 3.01
N ALA A 152 7.30 -2.26 1.76
CA ALA A 152 6.74 -3.33 0.96
C ALA A 152 7.59 -4.58 1.09
N VAL A 153 6.93 -5.72 1.23
CA VAL A 153 7.54 -7.03 1.40
C VAL A 153 6.95 -7.97 0.35
N VAL A 154 7.79 -8.53 -0.51
CA VAL A 154 7.38 -9.56 -1.46
C VAL A 154 7.64 -10.91 -0.80
N ALA A 155 6.58 -11.66 -0.57
CA ALA A 155 6.65 -12.98 0.05
C ALA A 155 5.97 -14.05 -0.80
N LYS A 156 6.36 -15.30 -0.57
CA LYS A 156 5.63 -16.46 -1.05
C LYS A 156 5.00 -17.14 0.16
N TYR A 157 3.69 -17.33 0.14
CA TYR A 157 3.06 -18.16 1.16
C TYR A 157 3.47 -19.62 0.93
N VAL A 158 4.10 -20.22 1.93
CA VAL A 158 4.46 -21.63 1.93
C VAL A 158 3.41 -22.36 2.73
N PHE A 159 2.60 -23.15 2.03
CA PHE A 159 1.67 -24.06 2.68
C PHE A 159 2.47 -25.02 3.54
N PRO A 160 2.04 -25.26 4.79
CA PRO A 160 2.75 -26.18 5.64
C PRO A 160 2.70 -27.60 5.07
N ALA A 161 3.62 -28.45 5.54
CA ALA A 161 3.57 -29.86 5.25
C ALA A 161 2.24 -30.48 5.76
N PRO A 162 1.75 -31.58 5.13
CA PRO A 162 0.42 -32.13 5.42
C PRO A 162 0.18 -32.53 6.89
N ASP A 163 1.26 -32.77 7.62
CA ASP A 163 1.29 -33.16 9.03
C ASP A 163 1.09 -31.98 10.01
N ASN A 164 1.18 -30.72 9.55
CA ASN A 164 0.87 -29.56 10.38
C ASN A 164 0.15 -28.45 9.60
N PRO A 165 -1.17 -28.59 9.34
CA PRO A 165 -1.93 -27.65 8.49
C PRO A 165 -2.01 -26.21 9.04
N TYR A 166 -1.55 -25.96 10.27
CA TYR A 166 -1.62 -24.66 10.93
C TYR A 166 -0.31 -23.86 10.88
N ALA A 167 0.78 -24.43 10.35
CA ALA A 167 2.12 -23.80 10.37
C ALA A 167 2.50 -23.13 9.03
N GLY A 168 1.53 -22.56 8.32
CA GLY A 168 1.85 -21.76 7.13
C GLY A 168 2.73 -20.57 7.49
N TYR A 169 3.73 -20.29 6.66
CA TYR A 169 4.62 -19.14 6.86
C TYR A 169 4.87 -18.40 5.55
N TYR A 170 5.27 -17.14 5.68
CA TYR A 170 5.68 -16.31 4.56
C TYR A 170 7.18 -16.43 4.34
N ASP A 171 7.57 -16.99 3.20
CA ASP A 171 8.96 -17.02 2.72
C ASP A 171 9.26 -15.68 2.02
N ILE A 172 9.92 -14.78 2.75
CA ILE A 172 10.25 -13.43 2.30
C ILE A 172 11.29 -13.51 1.17
N LYS A 173 10.93 -13.00 -0.01
CA LYS A 173 11.77 -12.99 -1.21
C LYS A 173 12.52 -11.68 -1.40
N ALA A 174 11.86 -10.56 -1.11
CA ALA A 174 12.46 -9.24 -1.22
C ALA A 174 11.76 -8.25 -0.29
N GLU A 175 12.51 -7.24 0.16
CA GLU A 175 12.01 -6.14 0.97
C GLU A 175 12.43 -4.81 0.35
N SER A 176 11.57 -3.80 0.44
CA SER A 176 11.94 -2.44 0.10
C SER A 176 12.59 -1.73 1.28
N ASP A 177 13.14 -0.55 1.02
CA ASP A 177 13.52 0.37 2.11
C ASP A 177 12.24 1.01 2.69
N TRP A 178 12.34 1.51 3.93
CA TRP A 178 11.23 2.24 4.54
C TRP A 178 10.90 3.49 3.73
N SER A 179 9.60 3.76 3.54
CA SER A 179 9.12 4.99 2.92
C SER A 179 9.50 6.24 3.71
N ASN A 180 9.31 7.40 3.09
CA ASN A 180 9.45 8.68 3.78
C ASN A 180 8.47 8.78 4.95
N THR A 181 8.88 9.49 6.01
CA THR A 181 8.01 9.70 7.17
C THR A 181 6.88 10.66 6.82
N GLN A 182 5.64 10.26 7.10
CA GLN A 182 4.48 11.16 7.07
C GLN A 182 3.95 11.37 8.48
N THR A 183 3.47 12.59 8.75
CA THR A 183 2.83 12.93 10.02
C THR A 183 1.33 13.00 9.81
N ILE A 184 0.57 12.40 10.72
CA ILE A 184 -0.88 12.55 10.82
C ILE A 184 -1.26 13.03 12.20
N THR A 185 -2.28 13.87 12.28
CA THR A 185 -2.82 14.34 13.55
C THR A 185 -4.05 13.52 13.90
N VAL A 186 -4.01 12.83 15.04
CA VAL A 186 -5.17 12.15 15.62
C VAL A 186 -5.92 13.16 16.46
N PRO A 187 -7.19 13.48 16.13
CA PRO A 187 -7.98 14.43 16.90
C PRO A 187 -8.22 13.94 18.33
N GLU A 188 -8.32 14.87 19.27
CA GLU A 188 -8.78 14.62 20.63
C GLU A 188 -10.18 14.00 20.64
N ARG A 189 -10.40 13.06 21.55
CA ARG A 189 -11.76 12.58 21.80
C ARG A 189 -12.51 13.75 22.40
N THR A 190 -13.52 14.25 21.69
CA THR A 190 -14.57 15.06 22.31
C THR A 190 -15.33 14.15 23.26
N THR A 191 -14.85 14.03 24.51
CA THR A 191 -15.72 13.61 25.61
C THR A 191 -16.90 14.56 25.57
N ALA A 192 -18.12 14.03 25.48
CA ALA A 192 -19.34 14.84 25.50
C ALA A 192 -19.16 15.89 26.60
N SER A 193 -18.95 17.14 26.18
CA SER A 193 -18.87 18.24 27.12
C SER A 193 -20.14 18.14 27.97
N PRO A 194 -20.06 18.25 29.31
CA PRO A 194 -21.24 18.18 30.14
C PRO A 194 -22.29 19.07 29.49
N SER A 195 -23.45 18.48 29.20
CA SER A 195 -24.56 19.18 28.55
C SER A 195 -24.68 20.54 29.21
N PRO A 196 -24.57 21.66 28.47
CA PRO A 196 -24.58 22.97 29.07
C PRO A 196 -25.81 23.05 29.97
N THR A 197 -25.61 23.25 31.27
CA THR A 197 -26.70 23.53 32.18
C THR A 197 -27.51 24.64 31.55
N ALA A 198 -28.78 24.36 31.26
CA ALA A 198 -29.62 25.23 30.45
C ALA A 198 -29.46 26.68 30.89
N PRO A 199 -28.96 27.58 30.03
CA PRO A 199 -28.83 28.98 30.41
C PRO A 199 -30.24 29.53 30.66
N ILE A 200 -30.42 30.16 31.83
CA ILE A 200 -31.60 30.98 32.13
C ILE A 200 -31.79 31.96 30.96
N PRO A 201 -33.00 32.10 30.42
CA PRO A 201 -33.24 32.86 29.20
C PRO A 201 -32.78 34.31 29.38
N THR A 202 -31.69 34.65 28.72
CA THR A 202 -31.20 36.03 28.61
C THR A 202 -31.54 36.50 27.21
N ILE A 203 -32.41 37.49 27.12
CA ILE A 203 -32.84 38.14 25.88
C ILE A 203 -31.62 38.83 25.28
N ASN A 204 -31.09 38.29 24.17
CA ASN A 204 -30.01 38.89 23.40
C ASN A 204 -30.56 39.41 22.06
N THR A 205 -30.77 40.72 21.98
CA THR A 205 -30.89 41.49 20.74
C THR A 205 -29.49 41.79 20.20
N GLY A 206 -28.91 40.82 19.48
CA GLY A 206 -27.59 40.95 18.84
C GLY A 206 -27.67 41.06 17.32
N PRO A 207 -26.74 41.75 16.64
CA PRO A 207 -26.85 42.10 15.23
C PRO A 207 -26.67 40.91 14.29
N HIS A 208 -27.52 40.90 13.26
CA HIS A 208 -27.56 39.96 12.14
C HIS A 208 -26.20 39.86 11.43
N MET A 209 -25.67 38.64 11.32
CA MET A 209 -24.44 38.32 10.58
C MET A 209 -24.73 38.39 9.06
N PRO A 210 -23.86 38.98 8.23
CA PRO A 210 -24.08 39.05 6.79
C PRO A 210 -23.91 37.68 6.14
N GLU A 211 -24.84 37.39 5.24
CA GLU A 211 -24.93 36.22 4.38
C GLU A 211 -23.71 36.15 3.45
N ALA A 212 -23.05 34.99 3.39
CA ALA A 212 -21.86 34.80 2.58
C ALA A 212 -22.23 34.70 1.09
N GLU A 213 -21.64 35.59 0.29
CA GLU A 213 -21.84 35.63 -1.16
C GLU A 213 -21.33 34.35 -1.86
N PRO A 214 -22.02 33.88 -2.91
CA PRO A 214 -21.62 32.70 -3.66
C PRO A 214 -20.32 32.96 -4.45
N PHE A 215 -19.32 32.11 -4.23
CA PHE A 215 -18.08 32.12 -4.99
C PHE A 215 -18.33 31.88 -6.49
N PRO A 216 -17.63 32.58 -7.40
CA PRO A 216 -17.87 32.47 -8.84
C PRO A 216 -17.34 31.12 -9.37
N THR A 217 -18.23 30.17 -9.59
CA THR A 217 -17.93 28.83 -10.15
C THR A 217 -17.69 28.83 -11.67
N ILE A 218 -17.84 29.98 -12.32
CA ILE A 218 -17.83 30.13 -13.79
C ILE A 218 -16.45 29.90 -14.45
N PRO A 219 -15.29 30.33 -13.89
CA PRO A 219 -14.01 30.19 -14.61
C PRO A 219 -13.49 28.74 -14.67
N VAL A 220 -13.88 27.88 -13.72
CA VAL A 220 -13.41 26.49 -13.66
C VAL A 220 -14.07 25.63 -14.76
N ALA A 221 -15.36 25.83 -15.01
CA ALA A 221 -16.07 25.10 -16.06
C ALA A 221 -15.55 25.43 -17.47
N ALA A 222 -15.19 26.71 -17.71
CA ALA A 222 -14.63 27.15 -18.99
C ALA A 222 -13.26 26.52 -19.28
N ALA A 223 -12.39 26.40 -18.27
CA ALA A 223 -11.06 25.80 -18.42
C ALA A 223 -11.14 24.30 -18.82
N ILE A 224 -12.07 23.54 -18.21
CA ILE A 224 -12.27 22.12 -18.51
C ILE A 224 -12.78 21.93 -19.95
N ALA A 225 -13.70 22.77 -20.41
CA ALA A 225 -14.23 22.71 -21.77
C ALA A 225 -13.15 22.95 -22.84
N ILE A 226 -12.25 23.92 -22.62
CA ILE A 226 -11.15 24.23 -23.56
C ILE A 226 -10.18 23.04 -23.67
N ILE A 227 -9.81 22.42 -22.55
CA ILE A 227 -8.93 21.24 -22.53
C ILE A 227 -9.58 20.08 -23.28
N GLY A 228 -10.87 19.82 -23.04
CA GLY A 228 -11.63 18.76 -23.71
C GLY A 228 -11.67 18.93 -25.23
N ILE A 229 -11.96 20.15 -25.72
CA ILE A 229 -11.96 20.46 -27.16
C ILE A 229 -10.56 20.31 -27.75
N GLY A 230 -9.52 20.79 -27.05
CA GLY A 230 -8.12 20.64 -27.49
C GLY A 230 -7.70 19.18 -27.67
N LEU A 231 -8.04 18.32 -26.71
CA LEU A 231 -7.77 16.88 -26.78
C LEU A 231 -8.52 16.20 -27.92
N LEU A 232 -9.79 16.57 -28.15
CA LEU A 232 -10.60 16.03 -29.24
C LEU A 232 -10.02 16.38 -30.62
N VAL A 233 -9.61 17.64 -30.81
CA VAL A 233 -8.98 18.11 -32.07
C VAL A 233 -7.64 17.41 -32.28
N TYR A 234 -6.82 17.28 -31.24
CA TYR A 234 -5.55 16.56 -31.29
C TYR A 234 -5.74 15.09 -31.70
N TYR A 235 -6.72 14.41 -31.10
CA TYR A 235 -7.03 13.01 -31.43
C TYR A 235 -7.47 12.83 -32.88
N LYS A 236 -8.37 13.70 -33.38
CA LYS A 236 -8.79 13.67 -34.80
C LYS A 236 -7.62 13.93 -35.76
N LYS A 237 -6.73 14.88 -35.44
CA LYS A 237 -5.54 15.15 -36.26
C LYS A 237 -4.60 13.95 -36.30
N ARG A 238 -4.33 13.33 -35.16
CA ARG A 238 -3.48 12.14 -35.06
C ARG A 238 -4.03 10.93 -35.82
N GLN A 239 -5.35 10.74 -35.83
CA GLN A 239 -5.98 9.70 -36.63
C GLN A 239 -5.81 9.91 -38.14
N ARG A 240 -5.93 11.15 -38.63
CA ARG A 240 -5.70 11.47 -40.06
C ARG A 240 -4.25 11.22 -40.48
N SER A 241 -3.27 11.51 -39.63
CA SER A 241 -1.85 11.25 -39.92
C SER A 241 -1.45 9.77 -39.94
N LYS A 242 -2.28 8.86 -39.43
CA LYS A 242 -2.01 7.41 -39.49
C LYS A 242 -2.56 6.74 -40.77
N ASN A 243 -3.40 7.45 -41.52
CA ASN A 243 -4.06 6.95 -42.73
C ASN A 243 -3.44 7.53 -44.03
N LEU A 244 -2.29 8.19 -43.91
CA LEU A 244 -1.44 8.69 -45.00
C LEU A 244 -0.11 7.93 -44.94
#